data_AF-C5L380-F1
#
_entry.id   AF-C5L380-F1
#
_cell.length_a   1.000
_cell.length_b   1.000
_cell.length_c   1.000
_cell.angle_alpha   90.00
_cell.angle_beta   90.00
_cell.angle_gamma   90.00
#
_symmetry.space_group_name_H-M   'P 1'
#
loop_
_entity.id
_entity.type
_entity.pdbx_description
1 polymer ?
#
loop_
_entity_poly.entity_id
_entity_poly.type
_entity_poly.pdbx_seq_one_letter_code
_entity_poly.pdbx_strand_id
1 'polypeptide(L)'
;MTVEGSQWLYKNKDRGMLAAAASLGSIMLWDVDEGLAQIDKYQWSENINVKAGAMLGFGLASTGVTSDVDPAWALLAEQLDTNEPLVKMAAVMGLGFAYSGSRREDLAENLTPIVVDTEAGSLALSALASVSLALVFVGTGNTDIKDIIMATIQERQEVGLGG
;
A
#
# COMPACT_ATOMS: atom_id res chain seq x y z
N MET A 1 9.46 -17.56 -21.50
CA MET A 1 8.28 -18.24 -22.07
C MET A 1 7.39 -18.54 -20.87
N THR A 2 6.18 -17.99 -20.70
CA THR A 2 5.14 -17.61 -21.65
C THR A 2 4.59 -16.21 -21.37
N VAL A 3 4.64 -15.36 -22.39
CA VAL A 3 3.96 -14.05 -22.49
C VAL A 3 2.51 -14.21 -22.99
N GLU A 4 1.95 -15.41 -22.92
CA GLU A 4 0.61 -15.71 -23.45
C GLU A 4 -0.52 -15.28 -22.51
N GLY A 5 -0.21 -14.95 -21.25
CA GLY A 5 -1.18 -14.54 -20.25
C GLY A 5 -1.15 -13.08 -19.86
N SER A 6 -0.31 -12.21 -20.46
CA SER A 6 -0.15 -10.81 -20.03
C SER A 6 -0.64 -9.77 -21.05
N GLN A 7 -1.14 -10.19 -22.21
CA GLN A 7 -1.69 -9.26 -23.21
C GLN A 7 -2.93 -8.48 -22.74
N TRP A 8 -3.70 -9.00 -21.78
CA TRP A 8 -4.84 -8.28 -21.20
C TRP A 8 -4.39 -7.10 -20.33
N LEU A 9 -3.22 -7.22 -19.68
CA LEU A 9 -2.65 -6.16 -18.86
C LEU A 9 -2.23 -4.98 -19.74
N TYR A 10 -1.49 -5.25 -20.81
CA TYR A 10 -1.03 -4.22 -21.77
C TYR A 10 -2.13 -3.67 -22.69
N LYS A 11 -3.34 -4.24 -22.68
CA LYS A 11 -4.52 -3.65 -23.36
C LYS A 11 -5.08 -2.44 -22.64
N ASN A 12 -4.87 -2.33 -21.32
CA ASN A 12 -5.37 -1.21 -20.53
C ASN A 12 -4.34 -0.07 -20.49
N LYS A 13 -4.81 1.19 -20.42
CA LYS A 13 -3.96 2.37 -20.24
C LYS A 13 -3.93 2.83 -18.78
N ASP A 14 -2.74 3.21 -18.32
CA ASP A 14 -2.47 3.87 -17.04
C ASP A 14 -3.07 3.13 -15.82
N ARG A 15 -4.13 3.69 -15.24
CA ARG A 15 -4.83 3.14 -14.05
C ARG A 15 -5.43 1.76 -14.29
N GLY A 16 -5.76 1.45 -15.54
CA GLY A 16 -6.29 0.14 -15.91
C GLY A 16 -5.26 -0.98 -15.77
N MET A 17 -3.96 -0.69 -15.95
CA MET A 17 -2.88 -1.65 -15.72
C MET A 17 -2.67 -1.90 -14.23
N LEU A 18 -2.75 -0.83 -13.43
CA LEU A 18 -2.66 -0.93 -11.97
C LEU A 18 -3.78 -1.82 -11.41
N ALA A 19 -5.03 -1.53 -11.78
CA ALA A 19 -6.18 -2.29 -11.30
C ALA A 19 -6.13 -3.77 -11.73
N ALA A 20 -5.67 -4.03 -12.95
CA ALA A 20 -5.49 -5.37 -13.47
C ALA A 20 -4.41 -6.15 -12.68
N ALA A 21 -3.23 -5.55 -12.44
CA ALA A 21 -2.19 -6.17 -11.62
C ALA A 21 -2.65 -6.38 -10.16
N ALA A 22 -3.34 -5.41 -9.58
CA ALA A 22 -3.89 -5.53 -8.23
C ALA A 22 -4.96 -6.64 -8.12
N SER A 23 -5.83 -6.76 -9.14
CA SER A 23 -6.87 -7.80 -9.15
C SER A 23 -6.29 -9.22 -9.17
N LEU A 24 -5.10 -9.40 -9.74
CA LEU A 24 -4.39 -10.68 -9.65
C LEU A 24 -4.03 -11.02 -8.20
N GLY A 25 -3.62 -10.03 -7.41
CA GLY A 25 -3.39 -10.20 -5.97
C GLY A 25 -4.67 -10.52 -5.19
N SER A 26 -5.83 -10.01 -5.62
CA SER A 26 -7.13 -10.40 -5.06
C SER A 26 -7.55 -11.84 -5.42
N ILE A 27 -7.12 -12.36 -6.58
CA ILE A 27 -7.37 -13.76 -6.95
C ILE A 27 -6.52 -14.68 -6.10
N MET A 28 -5.27 -14.30 -5.84
CA MET A 28 -4.30 -15.04 -5.04
C MET A 28 -4.40 -14.71 -3.53
N LEU A 29 -5.61 -14.40 -3.05
CA LEU A 29 -5.81 -14.03 -1.65
C LEU A 29 -5.42 -15.21 -0.74
N TRP A 30 -4.64 -14.95 0.30
CA TRP A 30 -4.16 -15.94 1.29
C TRP A 30 -3.13 -16.95 0.78
N ASP A 31 -2.69 -16.84 -0.47
CA ASP A 31 -1.65 -17.68 -1.04
C ASP A 31 -0.32 -16.92 -1.04
N VAL A 32 0.42 -17.03 0.07
CA VAL A 32 1.73 -16.40 0.24
C VAL A 32 2.86 -17.13 -0.47
N ASP A 33 2.74 -18.43 -0.75
CA ASP A 33 3.85 -19.20 -1.34
C ASP A 33 3.81 -19.15 -2.87
N GLU A 34 2.69 -19.51 -3.49
CA GLU A 34 2.56 -19.55 -4.94
C GLU A 34 2.07 -18.22 -5.50
N GLY A 35 1.22 -17.51 -4.75
CA GLY A 35 0.69 -16.20 -5.12
C GLY A 35 1.77 -15.11 -5.19
N LEU A 36 2.68 -15.05 -4.21
CA LEU A 36 3.80 -14.09 -4.22
C LEU A 36 4.72 -14.33 -5.44
N ALA A 37 5.08 -15.58 -5.73
CA ALA A 37 5.91 -15.91 -6.89
C ALA A 37 5.26 -15.50 -8.22
N GLN A 38 3.94 -15.60 -8.31
CA GLN A 38 3.20 -15.15 -9.48
C GLN A 38 3.08 -13.63 -9.59
N ILE A 39 3.11 -12.88 -8.49
CA ILE A 39 3.04 -11.42 -8.51
C ILE A 39 4.44 -10.80 -8.71
N ASP A 40 5.49 -11.44 -8.19
CA ASP A 40 6.89 -11.00 -8.30
C ASP A 40 7.34 -10.80 -9.75
N LYS A 41 6.88 -11.65 -10.68
CA LYS A 41 7.17 -11.47 -12.11
C LYS A 41 6.70 -10.12 -12.69
N TYR A 42 5.73 -9.45 -12.05
CA TYR A 42 5.24 -8.13 -12.45
C TYR A 42 5.97 -6.98 -11.74
N GLN A 43 6.65 -7.24 -10.61
CA GLN A 43 7.46 -6.23 -9.91
C GLN A 43 8.62 -5.73 -10.79
N TRP A 44 9.18 -6.62 -11.62
CA TRP A 44 10.29 -6.32 -12.52
C TRP A 44 9.88 -5.67 -13.86
N SER A 45 8.61 -5.33 -14.04
CA SER A 45 8.11 -4.71 -15.29
C SER A 45 8.53 -3.23 -15.38
N GLU A 46 8.87 -2.75 -16.59
CA GLU A 46 9.29 -1.36 -16.84
C GLU A 46 8.17 -0.32 -16.60
N ASN A 47 6.91 -0.74 -16.49
CA ASN A 47 5.78 0.18 -16.32
C ASN A 47 5.48 0.44 -14.84
N ILE A 48 5.52 1.72 -14.46
CA ILE A 48 5.28 2.15 -13.08
C ILE A 48 3.91 1.77 -12.53
N ASN A 49 2.87 1.74 -13.38
CA ASN A 49 1.51 1.36 -12.98
C ASN A 49 1.42 -0.14 -12.65
N VAL A 50 2.17 -0.97 -13.39
CA VAL A 50 2.23 -2.41 -13.16
C VAL A 50 3.01 -2.69 -11.88
N LYS A 51 4.14 -2.01 -11.67
CA LYS A 51 4.93 -2.09 -10.43
C LYS A 51 4.10 -1.68 -9.20
N ALA A 52 3.37 -0.56 -9.28
CA ALA A 52 2.48 -0.11 -8.22
C ALA A 52 1.32 -1.11 -7.96
N GLY A 53 0.70 -1.63 -9.02
CA GLY A 53 -0.37 -2.62 -8.89
C GLY A 53 0.10 -3.95 -8.29
N ALA A 54 1.33 -4.38 -8.60
CA ALA A 54 1.95 -5.56 -8.02
C ALA A 54 2.15 -5.41 -6.51
N MET A 55 2.62 -4.24 -6.03
CA MET A 55 2.78 -3.97 -4.60
C MET A 55 1.48 -3.99 -3.83
N LEU A 56 0.44 -3.36 -4.40
CA LEU A 56 -0.88 -3.40 -3.81
C LEU A 56 -1.45 -4.83 -3.81
N GLY A 57 -1.18 -5.60 -4.88
CA GLY A 57 -1.52 -7.02 -4.97
C GLY A 57 -0.81 -7.89 -3.93
N PHE A 58 0.46 -7.62 -3.62
CA PHE A 58 1.21 -8.30 -2.56
C PHE A 58 0.61 -8.08 -1.18
N GLY A 59 0.23 -6.82 -0.88
CA GLY A 59 -0.46 -6.48 0.35
C GLY A 59 -1.81 -7.19 0.49
N LEU A 60 -2.56 -7.29 -0.61
CA LEU A 60 -3.83 -8.03 -0.66
C LEU A 60 -3.65 -9.54 -0.46
N ALA A 61 -2.70 -10.15 -1.19
CA ALA A 61 -2.41 -11.58 -1.08
C ALA A 61 -2.00 -11.98 0.35
N SER A 62 -1.31 -11.06 1.05
CA SER A 62 -0.82 -11.26 2.43
C SER A 62 -1.84 -10.85 3.50
N THR A 63 -3.08 -10.51 3.15
CA THR A 63 -4.12 -10.14 4.14
C THR A 63 -4.43 -11.28 5.09
N GLY A 64 -4.34 -11.03 6.40
CA GLY A 64 -4.75 -11.98 7.44
C GLY A 64 -3.81 -13.19 7.61
N VAL A 65 -2.71 -13.26 6.85
CA VAL A 65 -1.67 -14.27 7.04
C VAL A 65 -0.67 -13.75 8.07
N THR A 66 -0.63 -14.41 9.24
CA THR A 66 0.43 -14.20 10.22
C THR A 66 1.52 -15.25 9.95
N SER A 67 2.57 -14.85 9.23
CA SER A 67 3.74 -15.70 8.98
C SER A 67 4.96 -15.12 9.67
N ASP A 68 5.75 -15.98 10.33
CA ASP A 68 6.98 -15.61 11.07
C ASP A 68 8.08 -14.99 10.18
N VAL A 69 7.95 -15.10 8.85
CA VAL A 69 8.94 -14.63 7.87
C VAL A 69 8.66 -13.18 7.40
N ASP A 70 7.51 -12.60 7.77
CA ASP A 70 7.13 -11.21 7.46
C ASP A 70 7.44 -10.74 6.00
N PRO A 71 7.03 -11.51 4.96
CA PRO A 71 7.38 -11.22 3.56
C PRO A 71 6.84 -9.87 3.07
N ALA A 72 5.70 -9.44 3.60
CA ALA A 72 5.09 -8.16 3.27
C ALA A 72 5.96 -6.97 3.72
N TRP A 73 6.52 -7.02 4.93
CA TRP A 73 7.40 -5.96 5.44
C TRP A 73 8.68 -5.85 4.63
N ALA A 74 9.35 -6.98 4.35
CA ALA A 74 10.61 -6.99 3.61
C ALA A 74 10.48 -6.38 2.21
N LEU A 75 9.38 -6.67 1.50
CA LEU A 75 9.15 -6.17 0.14
C LEU A 75 8.62 -4.74 0.10
N LEU A 76 7.73 -4.36 1.03
CA LEU A 76 7.05 -3.07 1.01
C LEU A 76 7.87 -1.96 1.67
N ALA A 77 8.71 -2.28 2.67
CA ALA A 77 9.55 -1.29 3.34
C ALA A 77 10.54 -0.62 2.38
N GLU A 78 11.13 -1.38 1.45
CA GLU A 78 12.06 -0.85 0.44
C GLU A 78 11.38 0.15 -0.52
N GLN A 79 10.06 0.02 -0.71
CA GLN A 79 9.32 0.81 -1.71
C GLN A 79 8.75 2.10 -1.13
N LEU A 80 8.75 2.27 0.20
CA LEU A 80 8.41 3.52 0.88
C LEU A 80 9.41 4.64 0.56
N ASP A 81 10.68 4.29 0.32
CA ASP A 81 11.75 5.22 -0.02
C ASP A 81 11.76 5.64 -1.51
N THR A 82 10.95 5.01 -2.36
CA THR A 82 10.95 5.30 -3.81
C THR A 82 10.26 6.62 -4.11
N ASN A 83 10.89 7.53 -4.87
CA ASN A 83 10.38 8.90 -5.18
C ASN A 83 9.09 8.97 -6.03
N GLU A 84 8.41 7.85 -6.26
CA GLU A 84 7.26 7.75 -7.15
C GLU A 84 5.95 7.68 -6.35
N PRO A 85 5.06 8.69 -6.45
CA PRO A 85 3.91 8.82 -5.56
C PRO A 85 2.90 7.68 -5.72
N LEU A 86 2.74 7.15 -6.94
CA LEU A 86 1.86 6.01 -7.22
C LEU A 86 2.32 4.73 -6.54
N VAL A 87 3.63 4.48 -6.54
CA VAL A 87 4.25 3.29 -5.92
C VAL A 87 4.17 3.42 -4.40
N LYS A 88 4.50 4.61 -3.85
CA LYS A 88 4.33 4.89 -2.41
C LYS A 88 2.89 4.67 -1.95
N MET A 89 1.89 5.19 -2.67
CA MET A 89 0.47 4.99 -2.34
C MET A 89 0.09 3.51 -2.31
N ALA A 90 0.52 2.75 -3.31
CA ALA A 90 0.23 1.33 -3.40
C ALA A 90 0.89 0.53 -2.26
N ALA A 91 2.13 0.87 -1.92
CA ALA A 91 2.88 0.22 -0.85
C ALA A 91 2.26 0.49 0.53
N VAL A 92 1.91 1.75 0.82
CA VAL A 92 1.25 2.15 2.08
C VAL A 92 -0.09 1.43 2.24
N MET A 93 -0.92 1.40 1.19
CA MET A 93 -2.21 0.72 1.22
C MET A 93 -2.05 -0.79 1.35
N GLY A 94 -1.06 -1.37 0.66
CA GLY A 94 -0.71 -2.78 0.76
C GLY A 94 -0.30 -3.20 2.18
N LEU A 95 0.52 -2.37 2.85
CA LEU A 95 0.87 -2.57 4.26
C LEU A 95 -0.36 -2.52 5.17
N GLY A 96 -1.25 -1.54 4.95
CA GLY A 96 -2.50 -1.42 5.71
C GLY A 96 -3.40 -2.66 5.60
N PHE A 97 -3.46 -3.28 4.42
CA PHE A 97 -4.20 -4.52 4.19
C PHE A 97 -3.51 -5.73 4.82
N ALA A 98 -2.21 -5.92 4.57
CA ALA A 98 -1.45 -7.06 5.11
C ALA A 98 -1.50 -7.09 6.65
N TYR A 99 -1.35 -5.92 7.29
CA TYR A 99 -1.20 -5.80 8.73
C TYR A 99 -2.47 -5.35 9.46
N SER A 100 -3.64 -5.46 8.83
CA SER A 100 -4.90 -5.07 9.47
C SER A 100 -5.15 -5.87 10.76
N GLY A 101 -5.33 -5.17 11.88
CA GLY A 101 -5.58 -5.79 13.19
C GLY A 101 -4.37 -6.44 13.86
N SER A 102 -3.15 -6.35 13.28
CA SER A 102 -1.92 -6.91 13.85
C SER A 102 -1.40 -6.13 15.07
N ARG A 103 -1.81 -4.86 15.24
CA ARG A 103 -1.43 -3.97 16.36
C ARG A 103 0.07 -3.70 16.48
N ARG A 104 0.83 -3.83 15.39
CA ARG A 104 2.29 -3.65 15.41
C ARG A 104 2.65 -2.16 15.42
N GLU A 105 3.23 -1.69 16.53
CA GLU A 105 3.61 -0.28 16.74
C GLU A 105 4.75 0.18 15.83
N ASP A 106 5.67 -0.72 15.47
CA ASP A 106 6.76 -0.45 14.52
C ASP A 106 6.26 0.06 13.16
N LEU A 107 5.09 -0.42 12.71
CA LEU A 107 4.45 0.05 11.48
C LEU A 107 3.92 1.47 11.63
N ALA A 108 3.41 1.83 12.82
CA ALA A 108 2.96 3.19 13.09
C ALA A 108 4.14 4.15 13.10
N GLU A 109 5.25 3.80 13.73
CA GLU A 109 6.44 4.66 13.80
C GLU A 109 7.00 4.97 12.40
N ASN A 110 6.96 4.00 11.47
CA ASN A 110 7.44 4.21 10.11
C ASN A 110 6.41 4.93 9.20
N LEU A 111 5.11 4.75 9.43
CA LEU A 111 4.06 5.39 8.62
C LEU A 111 3.69 6.80 9.12
N THR A 112 3.84 7.09 10.41
CA THR A 112 3.58 8.42 11.00
C THR A 112 4.37 9.55 10.32
N PRO A 113 5.69 9.45 10.08
CA PRO A 113 6.41 10.49 9.38
C PRO A 113 5.91 10.65 7.94
N ILE A 114 5.44 9.59 7.28
CA ILE A 114 4.88 9.65 5.91
C ILE A 114 3.48 10.32 5.89
N VAL A 115 2.72 10.23 6.97
CA VAL A 115 1.42 10.92 7.12
C VAL A 115 1.61 12.42 7.31
N VAL A 116 2.62 12.79 8.12
CA VAL A 116 2.94 14.17 8.51
C VAL A 116 3.78 14.87 7.43
N ASP A 117 4.61 14.13 6.69
CA ASP A 117 5.40 14.70 5.60
C ASP A 117 4.46 15.12 4.46
N THR A 118 4.23 16.44 4.45
CA THR A 118 3.30 17.12 3.56
C THR A 118 4.07 17.76 2.41
N GLU A 119 5.10 17.08 1.88
CA GLU A 119 5.58 17.40 0.55
C GLU A 119 4.41 17.30 -0.45
N ALA A 120 4.33 18.29 -1.34
CA ALA A 120 3.17 18.69 -2.15
C ALA A 120 2.61 17.65 -3.16
N GLY A 121 2.88 16.36 -2.98
CA GLY A 121 2.69 15.33 -4.00
C GLY A 121 1.27 14.78 -4.17
N SER A 122 0.45 14.66 -3.11
CA SER A 122 -0.97 14.30 -3.26
C SER A 122 -1.67 14.22 -1.90
N LEU A 123 -2.71 15.03 -1.70
CA LEU A 123 -3.71 14.86 -0.64
C LEU A 123 -4.11 13.38 -0.43
N ALA A 124 -4.18 12.61 -1.52
CA ALA A 124 -4.54 11.20 -1.50
C ALA A 124 -3.49 10.32 -0.79
N LEU A 125 -2.18 10.62 -0.85
CA LEU A 125 -1.16 9.80 -0.20
C LEU A 125 -1.34 9.79 1.31
N SER A 126 -1.43 10.96 1.92
CA SER A 126 -1.61 11.05 3.37
C SER A 126 -3.02 10.64 3.80
N ALA A 127 -4.07 10.87 2.99
CA ALA A 127 -5.38 10.28 3.26
C ALA A 127 -5.32 8.73 3.29
N LEU A 128 -4.63 8.12 2.33
CA LEU A 128 -4.43 6.67 2.27
C LEU A 128 -3.54 6.16 3.40
N ALA A 129 -2.53 6.93 3.81
CA ALA A 129 -1.67 6.60 4.94
C ALA A 129 -2.42 6.65 6.27
N SER A 130 -3.24 7.68 6.50
CA SER A 130 -4.13 7.76 7.67
C SER A 130 -5.14 6.61 7.71
N VAL A 131 -5.71 6.23 6.56
CA VAL A 131 -6.61 5.06 6.47
C VAL A 131 -5.86 3.76 6.74
N SER A 132 -4.64 3.61 6.21
CA SER A 132 -3.82 2.41 6.43
C SER A 132 -3.43 2.25 7.90
N LEU A 133 -3.05 3.34 8.58
CA LEU A 133 -2.87 3.36 10.04
C LEU A 133 -4.15 2.97 10.77
N ALA A 134 -5.30 3.52 10.39
CA ALA A 134 -6.57 3.15 11.01
C ALA A 134 -6.90 1.65 10.85
N LEU A 135 -6.56 1.04 9.71
CA LEU A 135 -6.75 -0.39 9.45
C LEU A 135 -5.83 -1.29 10.29
N VAL A 136 -4.59 -0.88 10.53
CA VAL A 136 -3.63 -1.63 11.37
C VAL A 136 -4.08 -1.64 12.83
N PHE A 137 -4.64 -0.53 13.33
CA PHE A 137 -5.05 -0.35 14.73
C PHE A 137 -6.56 -0.53 14.96
N VAL A 138 -7.27 -1.11 14.00
CA VAL A 138 -8.70 -1.39 14.18
C VAL A 138 -8.91 -2.30 15.40
N GLY A 139 -9.76 -1.88 16.33
CA GLY A 139 -10.10 -2.66 17.52
C GLY A 139 -9.10 -2.63 18.68
N THR A 140 -8.04 -1.81 18.63
CA THR A 140 -7.17 -1.57 19.80
C THR A 140 -7.65 -0.45 20.71
N GLY A 141 -8.43 0.50 20.17
CA GLY A 141 -8.87 1.67 20.91
C GLY A 141 -7.75 2.66 21.23
N ASN A 142 -6.62 2.62 20.51
CA ASN A 142 -5.50 3.52 20.73
C ASN A 142 -5.89 4.98 20.43
N THR A 143 -5.81 5.85 21.44
CA THR A 143 -6.14 7.28 21.36
C THR A 143 -5.07 8.08 20.62
N ASP A 144 -3.81 7.64 20.66
CA ASP A 144 -2.69 8.42 20.11
C ASP A 144 -2.80 8.51 18.58
N ILE A 145 -3.17 7.42 17.92
CA ILE A 145 -3.35 7.38 16.46
C ILE A 145 -4.58 8.16 16.03
N LYS A 146 -5.64 8.13 16.84
CA LYS A 146 -6.81 8.96 16.61
C LYS A 146 -6.43 10.44 16.68
N ASP A 147 -5.64 10.84 17.66
CA ASP A 147 -5.21 12.22 17.83
C ASP A 147 -4.26 12.66 16.70
N ILE A 148 -3.35 11.79 16.24
CA ILE A 148 -2.51 12.02 15.06
C ILE A 148 -3.37 12.25 13.80
N ILE A 149 -4.33 11.36 13.53
CA ILE A 149 -5.23 11.50 12.37
C ILE A 149 -6.05 12.78 12.47
N MET A 150 -6.55 13.11 13.67
CA MET A 150 -7.32 14.33 13.92
C MET A 150 -6.47 15.58 13.68
N ALA A 151 -5.22 15.59 14.15
CA ALA A 151 -4.26 16.66 13.93
C ALA A 151 -3.95 16.84 12.44
N THR A 152 -3.72 15.74 11.70
CA THR A 152 -3.51 15.78 10.24
C THR A 152 -4.73 16.35 9.50
N ILE A 153 -5.95 16.03 9.93
CA ILE A 153 -7.17 16.60 9.35
C ILE A 153 -7.28 18.10 9.66
N GLN A 154 -6.94 18.52 10.88
CA GLN A 154 -7.00 19.92 11.31
C GLN A 154 -5.98 20.78 10.58
N GLU A 155 -4.71 20.37 10.51
CA GLU A 155 -3.66 21.09 9.76
C GLU A 155 -4.06 21.25 8.27
N ARG A 156 -4.78 20.29 7.71
CA ARG A 156 -5.26 20.35 6.32
C ARG A 156 -6.47 21.25 6.11
N GLN A 157 -7.37 21.38 7.10
CA GLN A 157 -8.47 22.34 7.03
C GLN A 157 -7.93 23.78 7.01
N GLU A 158 -6.85 24.05 7.75
CA GLU A 158 -6.20 25.36 7.74
C GLU A 158 -5.56 25.68 6.38
N VAL A 159 -4.95 24.68 5.72
CA VAL A 159 -4.39 24.84 4.36
C VAL A 159 -5.48 25.07 3.30
N GLY A 160 -6.67 24.48 3.45
CA GLY A 160 -7.79 24.65 2.52
C GLY A 160 -8.55 25.98 2.63
N LEU A 161 -8.40 26.71 3.74
CA LEU A 161 -9.08 27.99 4.00
C LEU A 161 -8.20 29.21 3.68
N GLY A 162 -6.95 29.01 3.28
CA GLY A 162 -6.01 30.07 2.88
C GLY A 162 -5.92 30.36 1.37
N GLY A 163 -6.82 29.79 0.55
CA GLY A 163 -6.86 29.93 -0.91
C GLY A 163 -7.99 30.80 -1.42
#